data_AF-A0AAW9QZW7-F1
#
_entry.id   AF-A0AAW9QZW7-F1
#
_cell.length_a   1.000
_cell.length_b   1.000
_cell.length_c   1.000
_cell.angle_alpha   90.00
_cell.angle_beta   90.00
_cell.angle_gamma   90.00
#
_symmetry.space_group_name_H-M   'P 1'
#
loop_
_entity.id
_entity.type
_entity.pdbx_description
1 polymer ?
#
loop_
_entity_poly.entity_id
_entity_poly.type
_entity_poly.pdbx_seq_one_letter_code
_entity_poly.pdbx_strand_id
1 'polypeptide(L)'
;MANNTNTEILLARLIGVIDRLDKNLDRIATALEKSIPEKPAPNYRLNIDKFPTFDWSSIDAVVEKGDKYGASIVLWDGKRFARRSPDNSYGTDIWFSRACGRQPDGRVKYERLITFSKPEEKKIRAIWQSQRFAPSREAEDAIGY
;
A
#
# COMPACT_ATOMS: atom_id res chain seq x y z
N MET A 1 14.95 -19.99 -62.37
CA MET A 1 13.93 -19.09 -61.79
C MET A 1 13.17 -19.68 -60.59
N ALA A 2 13.38 -20.94 -60.18
CA ALA A 2 12.64 -21.57 -59.08
C ALA A 2 13.05 -21.18 -57.64
N ASN A 3 14.26 -20.64 -57.44
CA ASN A 3 14.76 -20.33 -56.09
C ASN A 3 14.04 -19.15 -55.42
N ASN A 4 13.53 -18.19 -56.20
CA ASN A 4 12.91 -16.99 -55.64
C ASN A 4 11.53 -17.29 -55.02
N THR A 5 10.80 -18.24 -55.59
CA THR A 5 9.47 -18.64 -55.11
C THR A 5 9.55 -19.40 -53.79
N ASN A 6 10.56 -20.27 -53.62
CA ASN A 6 10.77 -20.98 -52.35
C ASN A 6 11.17 -20.05 -51.21
N THR A 7 11.99 -19.02 -51.50
CA THR A 7 12.36 -18.02 -50.50
C THR A 7 11.17 -17.17 -50.07
N GLU A 8 10.31 -16.75 -51.00
CA GLU A 8 9.09 -15.98 -50.67
C GLU A 8 8.12 -16.79 -49.79
N ILE A 9 7.93 -18.08 -50.08
CA ILE A 9 7.09 -18.97 -49.27
C ILE A 9 7.66 -19.13 -47.85
N LEU A 10 8.97 -19.27 -47.71
CA LEU A 10 9.63 -19.38 -46.41
C LEU A 10 9.49 -18.07 -45.61
N LEU A 11 9.65 -16.92 -46.25
CA LEU A 11 9.48 -15.61 -45.62
C LEU A 11 8.05 -15.40 -45.13
N ALA A 12 7.05 -15.71 -45.95
CA ALA A 12 5.64 -15.60 -45.56
C ALA A 12 5.30 -16.50 -44.37
N ARG A 13 5.86 -17.71 -44.33
CA ARG A 13 5.70 -18.62 -43.18
C ARG A 13 6.35 -18.08 -41.91
N LEU A 14 7.56 -17.52 -42.03
CA LEU A 14 8.29 -16.96 -40.90
C LEU A 14 7.56 -15.76 -40.30
N ILE A 15 7.09 -14.83 -41.14
CA ILE A 15 6.28 -13.68 -40.70
C ILE A 15 5.04 -14.17 -39.95
N GLY A 16 4.32 -15.15 -40.52
CA GLY A 16 3.15 -15.70 -39.86
C GLY A 16 3.45 -16.40 -38.52
N VAL A 17 4.64 -16.98 -38.35
CA VAL A 17 5.08 -17.54 -37.05
C VAL A 17 5.35 -16.43 -36.05
N ILE A 18 6.04 -15.36 -36.46
CA ILE A 18 6.36 -14.21 -35.60
C ILE A 18 5.06 -13.54 -35.11
N ASP A 19 4.11 -13.27 -36.00
CA ASP A 19 2.82 -12.66 -35.64
C ASP A 19 2.03 -13.51 -34.62
N ARG A 20 2.15 -14.84 -34.70
CA ARG A 20 1.52 -15.75 -33.73
C ARG A 20 2.24 -15.74 -32.39
N LEU A 21 3.58 -15.62 -32.40
CA LEU A 21 4.36 -15.51 -31.18
C LEU A 21 4.02 -14.22 -30.42
N ASP A 22 3.98 -13.08 -31.11
CA ASP A 22 3.63 -11.80 -30.49
C ASP A 22 2.23 -11.84 -29.85
N LYS A 23 1.24 -12.35 -30.59
CA LYS A 23 -0.13 -12.51 -30.05
C LYS A 23 -0.19 -13.45 -28.85
N ASN A 24 0.64 -14.49 -28.81
CA ASN A 24 0.68 -15.39 -27.66
C ASN A 24 1.35 -14.74 -26.46
N LEU A 25 2.40 -13.95 -26.65
CA LEU A 25 3.07 -13.20 -25.59
C LEU A 25 2.11 -12.18 -24.95
N ASP A 26 1.35 -11.43 -25.76
CA ASP A 26 0.35 -10.48 -25.27
C ASP A 26 -0.75 -11.16 -24.44
N ARG A 27 -1.21 -12.34 -24.89
CA ARG A 27 -2.20 -13.13 -24.17
C ARG A 27 -1.67 -13.66 -22.84
N ILE A 28 -0.41 -14.09 -22.81
CA ILE A 28 0.26 -14.56 -21.59
C ILE A 28 0.42 -13.40 -20.62
N ALA A 29 0.90 -12.24 -21.07
CA ALA A 29 1.05 -11.05 -20.23
C ALA A 29 -0.30 -10.65 -19.60
N THR A 30 -1.35 -10.56 -20.42
CA THR A 30 -2.71 -10.22 -19.97
C THR A 30 -3.27 -11.26 -18.96
N ALA A 31 -3.02 -12.54 -19.20
CA ALA A 31 -3.50 -13.61 -18.31
C ALA A 31 -2.74 -13.58 -16.98
N LEU A 32 -1.43 -13.34 -17.00
CA LEU A 32 -0.61 -13.21 -15.80
C LEU A 32 -1.05 -12.03 -14.96
N GLU A 33 -1.23 -10.85 -15.55
CA GLU A 33 -1.75 -9.65 -14.89
C GLU A 33 -3.09 -9.90 -14.18
N LYS A 34 -3.97 -10.71 -14.78
CA LYS A 34 -5.28 -11.06 -14.19
C LYS A 34 -5.21 -12.16 -13.12
N SER A 35 -4.18 -12.99 -13.16
CA SER A 35 -4.03 -14.16 -12.28
C SER A 35 -3.30 -13.87 -10.98
N ILE A 36 -2.53 -12.78 -10.91
CA ILE A 36 -1.80 -12.40 -9.70
C ILE A 36 -2.82 -11.83 -8.70
N PRO A 37 -3.03 -12.47 -7.54
CA PRO A 37 -3.92 -11.93 -6.52
C PRO A 37 -3.41 -10.56 -6.07
N GLU A 38 -4.29 -9.57 -6.01
CA GLU A 38 -3.90 -8.23 -5.58
C GLU A 38 -3.31 -8.27 -4.17
N LYS A 39 -2.01 -7.99 -4.05
CA LYS A 39 -1.37 -7.81 -2.75
C LYS A 39 -1.88 -6.50 -2.15
N PRO A 40 -2.52 -6.53 -0.97
CA PRO A 40 -2.95 -5.30 -0.31
C PRO A 40 -1.72 -4.48 0.10
N ALA A 41 -1.84 -3.16 0.03
CA ALA A 41 -0.78 -2.28 0.51
C ALA A 41 -0.46 -2.55 2.00
N PRO A 42 0.82 -2.62 2.38
CA PRO A 42 1.27 -3.05 3.71
C PRO A 42 0.94 -2.08 4.86
N ASN A 43 0.59 -0.83 4.56
CA ASN A 43 0.24 0.21 5.53
C ASN A 43 1.30 0.40 6.64
N TYR A 44 2.56 0.57 6.23
CA TYR A 44 3.69 0.85 7.13
C TYR A 44 3.45 2.10 7.97
N ARG A 45 4.08 2.17 9.15
CA ARG A 45 4.06 3.35 10.02
C ARG A 45 5.47 3.69 10.48
N LEU A 46 5.86 4.94 10.26
CA LEU A 46 7.17 5.48 10.61
C LEU A 46 7.02 6.84 11.29
N ASN A 47 8.09 7.27 11.97
CA ASN A 47 8.19 8.62 12.50
C ASN A 47 8.24 9.64 11.35
N ILE A 48 7.53 10.76 11.48
CA ILE A 48 7.56 11.89 10.56
C ILE A 48 8.97 12.38 10.20
N ASP A 49 9.92 12.32 11.14
CA ASP A 49 11.30 12.76 10.92
C ASP A 49 12.03 11.91 9.86
N LYS A 50 11.52 10.70 9.58
CA LYS A 50 12.06 9.83 8.53
C LYS A 50 11.63 10.26 7.13
N PHE A 51 10.52 10.98 6.98
CA PHE A 51 9.97 11.29 5.66
C PHE A 51 10.95 11.96 4.70
N PRO A 52 11.74 12.99 5.09
CA PRO A 52 12.63 13.68 4.15
C PRO A 52 13.78 12.82 3.62
N THR A 53 14.15 11.76 4.34
CA THR A 53 15.32 10.90 4.06
C THR A 53 14.94 9.44 3.86
N PHE A 54 13.65 9.14 3.73
CA PHE A 54 13.16 7.78 3.63
C PHE A 54 13.62 7.14 2.31
N ASP A 55 14.25 5.98 2.43
CA ASP A 55 14.63 5.16 1.28
C ASP A 55 13.41 4.37 0.79
N TRP A 56 12.78 4.85 -0.28
CA TRP A 56 11.61 4.21 -0.89
C TRP A 56 11.93 2.82 -1.45
N SER A 57 13.17 2.55 -1.84
CA SER A 57 13.56 1.25 -2.38
C SER A 57 13.52 0.16 -1.31
N SER A 58 13.63 0.52 -0.02
CA SER A 58 13.56 -0.43 1.10
C SER A 58 12.19 -1.10 1.28
N ILE A 59 11.16 -0.62 0.58
CA ILE A 59 9.81 -1.20 0.57
C ILE A 59 9.36 -1.59 -0.84
N ASP A 60 10.31 -1.79 -1.77
CA ASP A 60 10.05 -2.04 -3.19
C ASP A 60 9.24 -0.93 -3.88
N ALA A 61 9.39 0.32 -3.40
CA ALA A 61 8.73 1.48 -3.98
C ALA A 61 9.72 2.38 -4.74
N VAL A 62 9.22 3.06 -5.77
CA VAL A 62 10.00 4.01 -6.57
C VAL A 62 9.31 5.37 -6.55
N VAL A 63 10.07 6.44 -6.36
CA VAL A 63 9.53 7.81 -6.46
C VAL A 63 9.30 8.14 -7.93
N GLU A 64 8.04 8.29 -8.33
CA GLU A 64 7.66 8.71 -9.69
C GLU A 64 7.66 10.24 -9.80
N LYS A 65 7.22 10.94 -8.76
CA LYS A 65 7.16 12.40 -8.72
C LYS A 65 7.55 12.93 -7.34
N GLY A 66 8.29 14.03 -7.32
CA GLY A 66 8.63 14.79 -6.12
C GLY A 66 8.22 16.26 -6.23
N ASP A 67 8.18 16.94 -5.09
CA ASP A 67 8.07 18.40 -4.98
C ASP A 67 9.02 18.94 -3.89
N LYS A 68 8.90 20.22 -3.54
CA LYS A 68 9.74 20.88 -2.52
C LYS A 68 9.70 20.22 -1.14
N TYR A 69 8.73 19.35 -0.86
CA TYR A 69 8.62 18.63 0.40
C TYR A 69 9.11 17.17 0.32
N GLY A 70 9.52 16.69 -0.86
CA GLY A 70 9.96 15.30 -1.08
C GLY A 70 9.02 14.55 -2.03
N ALA A 71 8.97 13.21 -1.90
CA ALA A 71 8.12 12.37 -2.74
C ALA A 71 6.65 12.82 -2.68
N SER A 72 6.00 12.93 -3.84
CA SER A 72 4.58 13.30 -3.97
C SER A 72 3.75 12.20 -4.63
N ILE A 73 4.38 11.37 -5.49
CA ILE A 73 3.80 10.14 -6.04
C ILE A 73 4.87 9.05 -6.00
N VAL A 74 4.49 7.86 -5.52
CA VAL A 74 5.34 6.67 -5.52
C VAL A 74 4.64 5.50 -6.21
N LEU A 75 5.43 4.68 -6.90
CA LEU A 75 5.02 3.42 -7.52
C LEU A 75 5.37 2.27 -6.57
N TRP A 76 4.38 1.44 -6.25
CA TRP A 76 4.56 0.21 -5.48
C TRP A 76 3.66 -0.86 -6.10
N ASP A 77 4.21 -2.03 -6.44
CA ASP A 77 3.46 -3.13 -7.06
C ASP A 77 2.67 -2.68 -8.31
N GLY A 78 3.31 -1.88 -9.17
CA GLY A 78 2.71 -1.29 -10.38
C GLY A 78 1.62 -0.23 -10.13
N LYS A 79 1.32 0.10 -8.86
CA LYS A 79 0.24 1.03 -8.48
C LYS A 79 0.81 2.35 -7.99
N ARG A 80 0.17 3.46 -8.39
CA ARG A 80 0.51 4.81 -7.94
C ARG A 80 -0.15 5.13 -6.60
N PHE A 81 0.65 5.53 -5.62
CA PHE A 81 0.21 6.08 -4.35
C PHE A 81 0.56 7.56 -4.27
N ALA A 82 -0.44 8.40 -4.01
CA ALA A 82 -0.27 9.84 -3.90
C ALA A 82 -0.06 10.25 -2.44
N ARG A 83 0.87 11.18 -2.21
CA ARG A 83 1.06 11.81 -0.91
C ARG A 83 -0.21 12.57 -0.52
N ARG A 84 -0.64 12.35 0.70
CA ARG A 84 -1.66 13.11 1.41
C ARG A 84 -0.94 13.80 2.57
N SER A 85 -0.73 15.09 2.40
CA SER A 85 -0.30 15.99 3.48
C SER A 85 -1.53 16.69 4.04
N PRO A 86 -1.55 17.06 5.32
CA PRO A 86 -2.70 17.73 5.90
C PRO A 86 -2.74 19.18 5.40
N ASP A 87 -3.73 19.49 4.58
CA ASP A 87 -4.45 20.78 4.61
C ASP A 87 -5.83 20.61 5.31
N ASN A 88 -6.08 19.42 5.88
CA ASN A 88 -7.32 19.09 6.59
C ASN A 88 -7.07 18.91 8.09
N SER A 89 -8.09 19.21 8.89
CA SER A 89 -8.07 19.55 10.32
C SER A 89 -7.64 18.43 11.31
N TYR A 90 -6.77 17.49 10.91
CA TYR A 90 -6.50 16.24 11.65
C TYR A 90 -5.00 15.91 11.84
N GLY A 91 -4.15 16.91 12.08
CA GLY A 91 -2.80 16.69 12.64
C GLY A 91 -1.63 16.85 11.65
N THR A 92 -0.43 16.45 12.07
CA THR A 92 0.86 16.64 11.36
C THR A 92 1.29 15.38 10.58
N ASP A 93 0.36 14.58 10.06
CA ASP A 93 0.69 13.28 9.46
C ASP A 93 0.82 13.37 7.94
N ILE A 94 1.79 12.65 7.37
CA ILE A 94 1.93 12.47 5.92
C ILE A 94 1.68 11.01 5.59
N TRP A 95 0.79 10.70 4.66
CA TRP A 95 0.57 9.30 4.23
C TRP A 95 0.43 9.17 2.72
N PHE A 96 0.71 7.99 2.20
CA PHE A 96 0.59 7.68 0.78
C PHE A 96 -0.56 6.69 0.58
N SER A 97 -1.57 7.09 -0.21
CA SER A 97 -2.77 6.28 -0.45
C SER A 97 -3.21 6.28 -1.90
N ARG A 98 -3.97 5.25 -2.27
CA ARG A 98 -4.68 5.14 -3.56
C ARG A 98 -6.11 4.69 -3.37
N ALA A 99 -6.98 5.06 -4.30
CA ALA A 99 -8.33 4.51 -4.36
C ALA A 99 -8.27 3.08 -4.92
N CYS A 100 -8.92 2.14 -4.25
CA CYS A 100 -8.97 0.72 -4.62
C CYS A 100 -10.41 0.21 -4.82
N GLY A 101 -11.38 1.12 -4.98
CA GLY A 101 -12.75 0.79 -5.32
C GLY A 101 -13.77 1.64 -4.58
N ARG A 102 -15.01 1.17 -4.54
CA ARG A 102 -16.10 1.76 -3.76
C ARG A 102 -16.62 0.75 -2.74
N GLN A 103 -17.02 1.25 -1.59
CA GLN A 103 -17.75 0.51 -0.59
C GLN A 103 -19.24 0.41 -0.98
N PRO A 104 -20.01 -0.50 -0.38
CA PRO A 104 -21.46 -0.63 -0.64
C PRO A 104 -22.26 0.66 -0.38
N ASP A 105 -21.76 1.53 0.49
CA ASP A 105 -22.37 2.83 0.83
C ASP A 105 -22.02 3.95 -0.18
N GLY A 106 -21.32 3.62 -1.27
CA GLY A 106 -20.89 4.57 -2.29
C GLY A 106 -19.61 5.35 -1.95
N ARG A 107 -19.03 5.19 -0.75
CA ARG A 107 -17.78 5.86 -0.38
C ARG A 107 -16.59 5.22 -1.09
N VAL A 108 -15.57 6.03 -1.41
CA VAL A 108 -14.34 5.52 -2.03
C VAL A 108 -13.54 4.73 -0.99
N LYS A 109 -13.20 3.49 -1.33
CA LYS A 109 -12.28 2.67 -0.56
C LYS A 109 -10.85 3.10 -0.90
N TYR A 110 -10.07 3.39 0.12
CA TYR A 110 -8.65 3.69 -0.02
C TYR A 110 -7.81 2.61 0.64
N GLU A 111 -6.67 2.30 0.03
CA GLU A 111 -5.60 1.58 0.70
C GLU A 111 -4.41 2.52 0.93
N ARG A 112 -3.64 2.22 1.98
CA ARG A 112 -2.53 3.05 2.44
C ARG A 112 -1.25 2.25 2.38
N LEU A 113 -0.22 2.82 1.75
CA LEU A 113 1.11 2.20 1.65
C LEU A 113 1.92 2.46 2.91
N ILE A 114 2.01 3.72 3.31
CA ILE A 114 2.83 4.16 4.43
C ILE A 114 2.26 5.43 5.08
N THR A 115 2.44 5.55 6.39
CA THR A 115 2.14 6.72 7.21
C THR A 115 3.41 7.18 7.92
N PHE A 116 3.68 8.47 7.85
CA PHE A 116 4.68 9.19 8.61
C PHE A 116 3.94 10.08 9.61
N SER A 117 3.97 9.70 10.88
CA SER A 117 3.27 10.41 11.95
C SER A 117 4.25 10.69 13.08
N LYS A 118 3.92 11.64 13.97
CA LYS A 118 4.63 11.69 15.25
C LYS A 118 4.42 10.35 15.98
N PRO A 119 5.40 9.87 16.75
CA PRO A 119 5.16 8.74 17.63
C PRO A 119 3.97 9.10 18.53
N GLU A 120 2.94 8.25 18.54
CA GLU A 120 1.88 8.41 19.53
C GLU A 120 2.55 8.40 20.90
N GLU A 121 2.41 9.48 21.67
CA GLU A 121 2.58 9.39 23.11
C GLU A 121 1.63 8.27 23.54
N LYS A 122 2.19 7.10 23.90
CA LYS A 122 1.43 6.07 24.58
C LYS A 122 0.81 6.75 25.79
N LYS A 123 -0.45 7.17 25.70
CA LYS A 123 -1.29 7.37 26.86
C LYS A 123 -1.38 5.99 27.48
N ILE A 124 -0.45 5.70 28.38
CA ILE A 124 -0.59 4.66 29.40
C ILE A 124 -1.77 5.14 30.24
N ARG A 125 -2.99 4.95 29.74
CA ARG A 125 -4.19 5.02 30.55
C ARG A 125 -4.15 3.77 31.42
N ALA A 126 -3.52 3.95 32.56
CA ALA A 126 -3.77 3.28 33.82
C ALA A 126 -4.62 2.00 33.72
N ILE A 127 -3.93 0.86 33.59
CA ILE A 127 -4.44 -0.43 34.08
C ILE A 127 -4.39 -0.49 35.62
N TRP A 128 -3.98 0.60 36.29
CA TRP A 128 -3.86 0.70 37.76
C TRP A 128 -5.05 1.39 38.47
N GLN A 129 -6.24 1.45 37.85
CA GLN A 129 -7.44 2.01 38.50
C GLN A 129 -8.55 0.99 38.81
N SER A 130 -8.40 -0.28 38.43
CA SER A 130 -9.35 -1.36 38.76
C SER A 130 -8.92 -2.24 39.94
N GLN A 131 -7.87 -1.86 40.70
CA GLN A 131 -7.40 -2.62 41.86
C GLN A 131 -7.24 -1.83 43.15
N ARG A 132 -7.87 -0.66 43.28
CA ARG A 132 -7.95 0.05 44.56
C ARG A 132 -9.38 0.53 44.79
N PHE A 133 -9.95 0.06 45.91
CA PHE A 133 -11.25 0.42 46.50
C PHE A 133 -12.50 -0.32 46.00
N ALA A 134 -12.60 -1.59 46.34
CA ALA A 134 -13.85 -2.09 46.92
C ALA A 134 -13.59 -2.27 48.43
N PRO A 135 -14.23 -1.50 49.34
CA PRO A 135 -14.22 -1.86 50.74
C PRO A 135 -15.00 -3.17 50.89
N SER A 136 -14.33 -4.24 51.31
CA SER A 136 -14.97 -5.48 51.73
C SER A 136 -15.85 -5.20 52.94
N ARG A 137 -17.11 -5.61 52.84
CA ARG A 137 -18.19 -5.41 53.82
C ARG A 137 -18.05 -6.30 55.07
N GLU A 138 -16.81 -6.54 55.52
CA GLU A 138 -16.47 -7.52 56.57
C GLU A 138 -15.68 -6.92 57.75
N ALA A 139 -15.74 -5.60 57.95
CA ALA A 139 -15.05 -4.93 59.06
C ALA A 139 -15.99 -4.13 59.99
N GLU A 140 -17.26 -4.51 60.11
CA GLU A 140 -18.19 -3.92 61.10
C GLU A 140 -18.54 -4.84 62.28
N ASP A 141 -18.12 -6.12 62.29
CA ASP A 141 -18.42 -7.05 63.40
C ASP A 141 -17.21 -7.32 64.34
N ALA A 142 -16.26 -6.39 64.44
CA ALA A 142 -15.06 -6.57 65.28
C ALA A 142 -14.76 -5.41 66.26
N ILE A 143 -15.78 -4.67 66.69
CA ILE A 143 -15.67 -3.82 67.90
C ILE A 143 -16.91 -4.03 68.77
N GLY A 144 -16.99 -5.23 69.35
CA GLY A 144 -17.70 -5.44 70.60
C GLY A 144 -16.75 -5.16 71.76
N TYR A 145 -16.99 -4.04 72.45
CA TYR A 145 -16.74 -3.84 73.89
C TYR A 145 -17.70 -2.77 74.39
#